data_AF-Q0IPR7-F1
#
_entry.id   AF-Q0IPR7-F1
#
_cell.length_a   1.000
_cell.length_b   1.000
_cell.length_c   1.000
_cell.angle_alpha   90.00
_cell.angle_beta   90.00
_cell.angle_gamma   90.00
#
_symmetry.space_group_name_H-M   'P 1'
#
loop_
_entity.id
_entity.type
_entity.pdbx_description
1 polymer ?
#
loop_
_entity_poly.entity_id
_entity_poly.type
_entity_poly.pdbx_seq_one_letter_code
_entity_poly.pdbx_strand_id
1 'polypeptide(L)'
;MDLLRNNYLCAHQIIRNLFLSEDGSVPEDIQHLLNLILHEFDKREIFHFHGSLVSLANVSLFFKSMYDHIRFVMPPDDLRAILTNLPYADVWESKVKTNRILKKPYDFNPDGRIVPADKPSQTCLNKRQREFLHALGLTPIRGQKSLTPDQIALIETLFFFDFLRNRTSHRMDPWRSLILGYNAVDSEYACHVRFPLVVPYLQLELYNRGQLQALQLGHLF
;
A
#
# COMPACT_ATOMS: atom_id res chain seq x y z
N MET A 1 -34.16 12.35 -7.22
CA MET A 1 -32.70 12.16 -7.08
C MET A 1 -32.00 13.44 -7.49
N ASP A 2 -30.91 13.80 -6.81
CA ASP A 2 -30.06 14.95 -7.13
C ASP A 2 -29.43 14.79 -8.53
N LEU A 3 -29.51 15.84 -9.36
CA LEU A 3 -28.90 15.89 -10.69
C LEU A 3 -27.41 15.55 -10.65
N LEU A 4 -26.71 15.99 -9.60
CA LEU A 4 -25.29 15.70 -9.44
C LEU A 4 -25.04 14.20 -9.30
N ARG A 5 -25.83 13.52 -8.47
CA ARG A 5 -25.70 12.07 -8.27
C ARG A 5 -25.99 11.29 -9.56
N ASN A 6 -26.99 11.71 -10.32
CA ASN A 6 -27.28 11.10 -11.63
C ASN A 6 -26.10 11.23 -12.60
N ASN A 7 -25.42 12.36 -12.65
CA ASN A 7 -24.24 12.54 -13.49
C ASN A 7 -23.11 11.55 -13.13
N TYR A 8 -22.89 11.32 -11.83
CA TYR A 8 -21.91 10.34 -11.37
C TYR A 8 -22.33 8.90 -11.64
N LEU A 9 -23.63 8.56 -11.57
CA LEU A 9 -24.12 7.25 -11.98
C LEU A 9 -23.94 7.01 -13.49
N CYS A 10 -24.10 8.05 -14.32
CA CYS A 10 -23.74 7.97 -15.74
C CYS A 10 -22.24 7.74 -15.93
N ALA A 11 -21.39 8.49 -15.20
CA ALA A 11 -19.94 8.31 -15.23
C ALA A 11 -19.52 6.89 -14.80
N HIS A 12 -20.16 6.35 -13.75
CA HIS A 12 -19.98 4.96 -13.31
C HIS A 12 -20.23 3.97 -14.45
N GLN A 13 -21.33 4.13 -15.20
CA GLN A 13 -21.63 3.24 -16.32
C GLN A 13 -20.58 3.36 -17.44
N ILE A 14 -20.13 4.57 -17.75
CA ILE A 14 -19.10 4.81 -18.76
C ILE A 14 -17.79 4.14 -18.35
N ILE A 15 -17.32 4.39 -17.12
CA ILE A 15 -16.08 3.80 -16.59
C ILE A 15 -16.19 2.27 -16.60
N ARG A 16 -17.30 1.71 -16.09
CA ARG A 16 -17.50 0.26 -16.12
C ARG A 16 -17.38 -0.31 -17.52
N ASN A 17 -18.02 0.31 -18.51
CA ASN A 17 -17.99 -0.17 -19.90
C ASN A 17 -16.59 -0.05 -20.52
N LEU A 18 -15.80 0.96 -20.14
CA LEU A 18 -14.43 1.14 -20.64
C LEU A 18 -13.47 0.07 -20.13
N PHE A 19 -13.70 -0.44 -18.92
CA PHE A 19 -12.82 -1.40 -18.25
C PHE A 19 -13.39 -2.82 -18.15
N LEU A 20 -14.56 -3.07 -18.77
CA LEU A 20 -15.17 -4.39 -18.79
C LEU A 20 -14.39 -5.30 -19.73
N SER A 21 -13.83 -6.38 -19.17
CA SER A 21 -13.16 -7.43 -19.93
C SER A 21 -14.16 -8.36 -20.60
N GLU A 22 -13.71 -9.16 -21.56
CA GLU A 22 -14.57 -10.12 -22.29
C GLU A 22 -15.22 -11.16 -21.38
N ASP A 23 -14.58 -11.50 -20.26
CA ASP A 23 -15.11 -12.40 -19.23
C ASP A 23 -16.12 -11.71 -18.28
N GLY A 24 -16.40 -10.43 -18.49
CA GLY A 24 -17.29 -9.61 -17.67
C GLY A 24 -16.65 -9.09 -16.38
N SER A 25 -15.35 -9.32 -16.18
CA SER A 25 -14.62 -8.79 -15.02
C SER A 25 -14.18 -7.34 -15.24
N VAL A 26 -13.97 -6.63 -14.13
CA VAL A 26 -13.42 -5.27 -14.09
C VAL A 26 -12.20 -5.32 -13.16
N PRO A 27 -11.09 -4.63 -13.47
CA PRO A 27 -9.93 -4.55 -12.58
C PRO A 27 -10.31 -4.13 -11.16
N GLU A 28 -9.67 -4.71 -10.14
CA GLU A 28 -10.04 -4.56 -8.72
C GLU A 28 -10.06 -3.09 -8.27
N ASP A 29 -9.08 -2.29 -8.68
CA ASP A 29 -8.95 -0.87 -8.38
C ASP A 29 -10.01 -0.01 -9.07
N ILE A 30 -10.40 -0.36 -10.30
CA ILE A 30 -11.53 0.27 -10.98
C ILE A 30 -12.84 -0.13 -10.30
N GLN A 31 -13.00 -1.40 -9.93
CA GLN A 31 -14.17 -1.86 -9.18
C GLN A 31 -14.31 -1.13 -7.84
N HIS A 32 -13.19 -0.83 -7.17
CA HIS A 32 -13.17 0.00 -5.97
C HIS A 32 -13.73 1.42 -6.24
N LEU A 33 -13.30 2.09 -7.31
CA LEU A 33 -13.87 3.38 -7.72
C LEU A 33 -15.37 3.29 -8.01
N LEU A 34 -15.80 2.27 -8.74
CA LEU A 34 -17.22 2.06 -9.06
C LEU A 34 -18.05 1.90 -7.79
N ASN A 35 -17.56 1.12 -6.81
CA ASN A 35 -18.23 0.94 -5.53
C ASN A 35 -18.34 2.25 -4.74
N LEU A 36 -17.28 3.07 -4.71
CA LEU A 36 -17.32 4.39 -4.08
C LEU A 36 -18.38 5.30 -4.71
N ILE A 37 -18.45 5.34 -6.04
CA ILE A 37 -19.46 6.16 -6.75
C ILE A 37 -20.88 5.72 -6.39
N LEU A 38 -21.11 4.42 -6.29
CA LEU A 38 -22.45 3.86 -6.07
C LEU A 38 -22.90 4.00 -4.60
N HIS A 39 -22.00 3.75 -3.65
CA HIS A 39 -22.32 3.55 -2.24
C HIS A 39 -21.84 4.66 -1.31
N GLU A 40 -20.82 5.44 -1.69
CA GLU A 40 -20.15 6.41 -0.82
C GLU A 40 -20.10 7.80 -1.47
N PHE A 41 -21.27 8.28 -1.90
CA PHE A 41 -21.42 9.54 -2.63
C PHE A 41 -21.01 10.79 -1.83
N ASP A 42 -20.98 10.70 -0.51
CA ASP A 42 -20.40 11.70 0.39
C ASP A 42 -18.93 11.98 0.04
N LYS A 43 -18.20 10.97 -0.46
CA LYS A 43 -16.77 11.03 -0.83
C LYS A 43 -16.52 11.45 -2.27
N ARG A 44 -17.53 12.00 -2.96
CA ARG A 44 -17.43 12.32 -4.41
C ARG A 44 -16.27 13.22 -4.80
N GLU A 45 -15.73 14.00 -3.87
CA GLU A 45 -14.57 14.85 -4.14
C GLU A 45 -13.33 14.05 -4.55
N ILE A 46 -13.14 12.82 -4.08
CA ILE A 46 -11.97 12.00 -4.47
C ILE A 46 -12.15 11.22 -5.78
N PHE A 47 -13.35 11.14 -6.34
CA PHE A 47 -13.62 10.25 -7.49
C PHE A 47 -12.79 10.59 -8.72
N HIS A 48 -12.61 11.89 -9.00
CA HIS A 48 -11.92 12.36 -10.21
C HIS A 48 -10.39 12.24 -10.14
N PHE A 49 -9.84 12.05 -8.94
CA PHE A 49 -8.41 11.83 -8.71
C PHE A 49 -8.17 10.52 -7.94
N HIS A 50 -9.09 9.57 -8.07
CA HIS A 50 -9.00 8.28 -7.42
C HIS A 50 -7.70 7.55 -7.79
N GLY A 51 -7.15 6.77 -6.86
CA GLY A 51 -5.86 6.09 -7.00
C GLY A 51 -5.70 5.24 -8.27
N SER A 52 -6.79 4.69 -8.80
CA SER A 52 -6.83 3.93 -10.05
C SER A 52 -6.74 4.80 -11.31
N LEU A 53 -6.98 6.11 -11.20
CA LEU A 53 -6.95 7.08 -12.30
C LEU A 53 -5.65 7.88 -12.32
N VAL A 54 -4.80 7.74 -11.30
CA VAL A 54 -3.48 8.36 -11.26
C VAL A 54 -2.67 7.87 -12.45
N SER A 55 -2.08 8.80 -13.20
CA SER A 55 -1.22 8.41 -14.32
C SER A 55 -0.07 7.54 -13.82
N LEU A 56 0.33 6.57 -14.63
CA LEU A 56 1.44 5.65 -14.31
C LEU A 56 2.75 6.39 -14.02
N ALA A 57 2.95 7.56 -14.64
CA ALA A 57 4.11 8.41 -14.36
C ALA A 57 4.10 9.00 -12.94
N ASN A 58 2.90 9.23 -12.38
CA ASN A 58 2.71 9.89 -11.09
C ASN A 58 2.48 8.91 -9.93
N VAL A 59 2.14 7.64 -10.21
CA VAL A 59 1.76 6.65 -9.18
C VAL A 59 2.83 6.47 -8.10
N SER A 60 4.12 6.50 -8.48
CA SER A 60 5.23 6.35 -7.53
C SER A 60 5.30 7.53 -6.55
N LEU A 61 5.18 8.75 -7.07
CA LEU A 61 5.19 9.96 -6.26
C LEU A 61 3.94 10.03 -5.38
N PHE A 62 2.78 9.66 -5.92
CA PHE A 62 1.53 9.60 -5.19
C PHE A 62 1.59 8.62 -4.02
N PHE A 63 2.05 7.38 -4.27
CA PHE A 63 2.26 6.39 -3.22
C PHE A 63 3.28 6.87 -2.18
N LYS A 64 4.42 7.42 -2.62
CA LYS A 64 5.47 7.90 -1.73
C LYS A 64 4.96 8.98 -0.78
N SER A 65 4.22 9.96 -1.27
CA SER A 65 3.65 11.03 -0.44
C SER A 65 2.71 10.47 0.62
N MET A 66 1.86 9.51 0.26
CA MET A 66 0.98 8.84 1.23
C MET A 66 1.78 8.02 2.25
N TYR A 67 2.77 7.25 1.80
CA TYR A 67 3.64 6.47 2.69
C TYR A 67 4.37 7.35 3.70
N ASP A 68 5.01 8.43 3.26
CA ASP A 68 5.82 9.28 4.12
C ASP A 68 4.93 9.96 5.18
N HIS A 69 3.72 10.36 4.82
CA HIS A 69 2.74 10.92 5.76
C HIS A 69 2.23 9.88 6.77
N ILE A 70 1.85 8.69 6.29
CA ILE A 70 1.36 7.60 7.15
C ILE A 70 2.44 7.14 8.14
N ARG A 71 3.70 7.05 7.70
CA ARG A 71 4.80 6.57 8.55
C ARG A 71 5.34 7.60 9.53
N PHE A 72 5.35 8.88 9.16
CA PHE A 72 6.13 9.88 9.88
C PHE A 72 5.31 11.07 10.40
N VAL A 73 4.06 11.25 9.96
CA VAL A 73 3.21 12.38 10.36
C VAL A 73 1.99 11.91 11.15
N MET A 74 1.36 10.81 10.73
CA MET A 74 0.14 10.33 11.37
C MET A 74 0.38 9.80 12.80
N PRO A 75 -0.64 9.88 13.68
CA PRO A 75 -0.60 9.23 14.98
C PRO A 75 -0.33 7.72 14.85
N PRO A 76 0.41 7.11 15.79
CA PRO A 76 0.72 5.69 15.69
C PRO A 76 -0.51 4.76 15.67
N ASP A 77 -1.60 5.17 16.31
CA ASP A 77 -2.84 4.39 16.34
C ASP A 77 -3.47 4.31 14.94
N ASP A 78 -3.42 5.40 14.17
CA ASP A 78 -3.89 5.42 12.79
C ASP A 78 -2.99 4.60 11.87
N LEU A 79 -1.66 4.69 12.03
CA LEU A 79 -0.71 3.85 11.31
C LEU A 79 -1.09 2.38 11.47
N ARG A 80 -1.31 1.92 12.71
CA ARG A 80 -1.68 0.53 12.97
C ARG A 80 -3.04 0.18 12.38
N ALA A 81 -4.05 1.05 12.49
CA ALA A 81 -5.37 0.81 11.90
C ALA A 81 -5.31 0.61 10.37
N ILE A 82 -4.47 1.40 9.69
CA ILE A 82 -4.23 1.27 8.24
C ILE A 82 -3.48 -0.03 7.94
N LEU A 83 -2.41 -0.34 8.68
CA LEU A 83 -1.63 -1.56 8.44
C LEU A 83 -2.48 -2.83 8.69
N THR A 84 -3.34 -2.84 9.69
CA THR A 84 -4.21 -4.00 9.99
C THR A 84 -5.11 -4.39 8.80
N ASN A 85 -5.57 -3.41 8.01
CA ASN A 85 -6.49 -3.65 6.91
C ASN A 85 -5.83 -3.46 5.53
N LEU A 86 -4.50 -3.37 5.47
CA LEU A 86 -3.78 -3.15 4.23
C LEU A 86 -4.01 -4.34 3.27
N PRO A 87 -4.56 -4.11 2.06
CA PRO A 87 -4.82 -5.20 1.13
C PRO A 87 -3.57 -6.00 0.80
N TYR A 88 -3.72 -7.31 0.67
CA TYR A 88 -2.67 -8.28 0.32
C TYR A 88 -1.58 -8.49 1.37
N ALA A 89 -1.69 -7.92 2.58
CA ALA A 89 -0.66 -8.05 3.63
C ALA A 89 -0.38 -9.50 4.07
N ASP A 90 -1.33 -10.41 3.88
CA ASP A 90 -1.22 -11.84 4.17
C ASP A 90 -0.57 -12.66 3.04
N VAL A 91 -0.68 -12.19 1.79
CA VAL A 91 -0.22 -12.93 0.59
C VAL A 91 0.92 -12.24 -0.16
N TRP A 92 1.34 -11.04 0.26
CA TRP A 92 2.24 -10.19 -0.53
C TRP A 92 3.57 -10.86 -0.87
N GLU A 93 4.16 -11.61 0.07
CA GLU A 93 5.45 -12.26 -0.16
C GLU A 93 5.38 -13.24 -1.33
N SER A 94 4.31 -14.05 -1.39
CA SER A 94 4.10 -15.00 -2.47
C SER A 94 3.92 -14.30 -3.81
N LYS A 95 3.17 -13.19 -3.82
CA LYS A 95 2.96 -12.34 -5.01
C LYS A 95 4.28 -11.71 -5.49
N VAL A 96 5.15 -11.29 -4.58
CA VAL A 96 6.49 -10.75 -4.89
C VAL A 96 7.40 -11.85 -5.42
N LYS A 97 7.51 -12.99 -4.72
CA LYS A 97 8.41 -14.10 -5.08
C LYS A 97 8.10 -14.72 -6.44
N THR A 98 6.84 -14.69 -6.89
CA THR A 98 6.42 -15.20 -8.20
C THR A 98 6.62 -14.20 -9.35
N ASN A 99 7.14 -13.00 -9.08
CA ASN A 99 7.44 -11.99 -10.09
C ASN A 99 8.95 -11.72 -10.10
N ARG A 100 9.63 -12.02 -11.22
CA ARG A 100 11.10 -11.87 -11.33
C ARG A 100 11.58 -10.44 -11.07
N ILE A 101 10.79 -9.46 -11.47
CA ILE A 101 11.06 -8.03 -11.33
C ILE A 101 11.01 -7.63 -9.84
N LEU A 102 9.93 -7.98 -9.14
CA LEU A 102 9.74 -7.64 -7.72
C LEU A 102 10.60 -8.49 -6.79
N LYS A 103 10.94 -9.72 -7.20
CA LYS A 103 11.76 -10.64 -6.43
C LYS A 103 13.18 -10.13 -6.22
N LYS A 104 13.79 -9.42 -7.17
CA LYS A 104 15.17 -8.96 -7.02
C LYS A 104 15.38 -7.93 -5.88
N PRO A 105 14.61 -6.82 -5.79
CA PRO A 105 14.71 -5.96 -4.62
C PRO A 105 14.32 -6.71 -3.33
N TYR A 106 13.40 -7.68 -3.42
CA TYR A 106 13.08 -8.58 -2.31
C TYR A 106 14.23 -9.55 -1.94
N ASP A 107 15.13 -9.92 -2.83
CA ASP A 107 16.26 -10.79 -2.46
C ASP A 107 17.48 -9.99 -2.00
N PHE A 108 17.51 -8.68 -2.27
CA PHE A 108 18.66 -7.83 -2.00
C PHE A 108 18.90 -7.58 -0.49
N ASN A 109 17.83 -7.48 0.31
CA ASN A 109 17.95 -7.25 1.76
C ASN A 109 17.04 -8.20 2.55
N PRO A 110 17.31 -9.51 2.55
CA PRO A 110 16.43 -10.51 3.15
C PRO A 110 16.26 -10.28 4.66
N ASP A 111 17.34 -9.88 5.33
CA ASP A 111 17.36 -9.64 6.78
C ASP A 111 16.39 -8.54 7.21
N GLY A 112 16.12 -7.56 6.34
CA GLY A 112 15.19 -6.46 6.61
C GLY A 112 13.72 -6.88 6.75
N ARG A 113 13.38 -8.16 6.47
CA ARG A 113 11.99 -8.67 6.44
C ARG A 113 11.81 -9.95 7.25
N ILE A 114 12.69 -10.18 8.22
CA ILE A 114 12.58 -11.31 9.15
C ILE A 114 12.03 -10.78 10.47
N VAL A 115 10.90 -11.34 10.91
CA VAL A 115 10.35 -11.09 12.24
C VAL A 115 11.39 -11.55 13.27
N PRO A 116 11.81 -10.70 14.22
CA PRO A 116 12.84 -11.09 15.16
C PRO A 116 12.40 -12.24 16.06
N ALA A 117 13.08 -13.37 15.93
CA ALA A 117 12.82 -14.55 16.74
C ALA A 117 13.14 -14.33 18.23
N ASP A 118 12.50 -15.13 19.07
CA ASP A 118 12.85 -15.23 20.48
C ASP A 118 14.22 -15.88 20.66
N LYS A 119 14.97 -15.40 21.65
CA LYS A 119 16.23 -16.04 22.05
C LYS A 119 15.96 -17.23 22.98
N PRO A 120 16.84 -18.24 23.02
CA PRO A 120 16.79 -19.27 24.05
C PRO A 120 16.75 -18.64 25.45
N SER A 121 15.84 -19.13 26.31
CA SER A 121 15.66 -18.63 27.68
C SER A 121 15.34 -17.13 27.81
N GLN A 122 14.71 -16.54 26.79
CA GLN A 122 14.33 -15.13 26.78
C GLN A 122 13.35 -14.80 27.92
N THR A 123 13.73 -13.88 28.80
CA THR A 123 12.92 -13.43 29.95
C THR A 123 12.23 -12.08 29.70
N CYS A 124 12.62 -11.37 28.65
CA CYS A 124 12.00 -10.14 28.18
C CYS A 124 12.26 -9.95 26.68
N LEU A 125 11.45 -9.12 26.00
CA LEU A 125 11.67 -8.83 24.57
C LEU A 125 13.10 -8.37 24.28
N ASN A 126 13.70 -8.96 23.25
CA ASN A 126 15.03 -8.57 22.80
C ASN A 126 15.03 -7.17 22.14
N LYS A 127 16.23 -6.62 21.91
CA LYS A 127 16.40 -5.26 21.38
C LYS A 127 15.64 -5.05 20.06
N ARG A 128 15.76 -5.99 19.13
CA ARG A 128 15.15 -5.88 17.80
C ARG A 128 13.62 -5.97 17.86
N GLN A 129 13.07 -6.84 18.71
CA GLN A 129 11.62 -6.90 18.98
C GLN A 129 11.11 -5.55 19.51
N ARG A 130 11.83 -4.94 20.46
CA ARG A 130 11.47 -3.62 21.01
C ARG A 130 11.56 -2.50 19.98
N GLU A 131 12.56 -2.52 19.10
CA GLU A 131 12.71 -1.56 18.00
C GLU A 131 11.50 -1.61 17.05
N PHE A 132 11.02 -2.81 16.70
CA PHE A 132 9.83 -2.95 15.85
C PHE A 132 8.55 -2.52 16.54
N LEU A 133 8.36 -2.85 17.82
CA LEU A 133 7.21 -2.34 18.58
C LEU A 133 7.23 -0.80 18.63
N HIS A 134 8.39 -0.20 18.89
CA HIS A 134 8.54 1.25 18.89
C HIS A 134 8.25 1.86 17.50
N ALA A 135 8.67 1.22 16.41
CA ALA A 135 8.36 1.67 15.05
C ALA A 135 6.86 1.66 14.72
N LEU A 136 6.07 0.83 15.44
CA LEU A 136 4.61 0.78 15.37
C LEU A 136 3.93 1.67 16.43
N GLY A 137 4.70 2.41 17.22
CA GLY A 137 4.25 3.18 18.39
C GLY A 137 3.60 2.34 19.49
N LEU A 138 4.00 1.08 19.60
CA LEU A 138 3.57 0.17 20.65
C LEU A 138 4.58 0.18 21.80
N THR A 139 4.05 0.23 23.03
CA THR A 139 4.84 -0.02 24.24
C THR A 139 4.77 -1.51 24.59
N PRO A 140 5.89 -2.18 24.89
CA PRO A 140 5.87 -3.57 25.36
C PRO A 140 4.96 -3.75 26.58
N ILE A 141 4.21 -4.85 26.59
CA ILE A 141 3.38 -5.22 27.76
C ILE A 141 4.33 -5.52 28.93
N ARG A 142 3.95 -5.14 30.15
CA ARG A 142 4.77 -5.41 31.35
C ARG A 142 5.00 -6.92 31.49
N GLY A 143 6.27 -7.33 31.54
CA GLY A 143 6.65 -8.74 31.65
C GLY A 143 6.56 -9.54 30.35
N GLN A 144 6.35 -8.87 29.20
CA GLN A 144 6.28 -9.52 27.90
C GLN A 144 7.62 -10.18 27.53
N LYS A 145 7.55 -11.51 27.29
CA LYS A 145 8.70 -12.33 26.91
C LYS A 145 8.83 -12.56 25.41
N SER A 146 7.72 -12.56 24.70
CA SER A 146 7.63 -12.86 23.27
C SER A 146 6.64 -11.92 22.60
N LEU A 147 6.79 -11.71 21.30
CA LEU A 147 5.80 -10.96 20.52
C LEU A 147 4.47 -11.72 20.48
N THR A 148 3.36 -11.00 20.55
CA THR A 148 2.02 -11.59 20.36
C THR A 148 1.77 -11.85 18.87
N PRO A 149 0.84 -12.75 18.51
CA PRO A 149 0.46 -12.96 17.11
C PRO A 149 0.07 -11.66 16.38
N ASP A 150 -0.69 -10.77 17.02
CA ASP A 150 -1.08 -9.49 16.43
C ASP A 150 0.12 -8.56 16.18
N GLN A 151 1.09 -8.55 17.09
CA GLN A 151 2.32 -7.78 16.92
C GLN A 151 3.16 -8.33 15.77
N ILE A 152 3.22 -9.66 15.62
CA ILE A 152 3.89 -10.31 14.50
C ILE A 152 3.23 -9.91 13.19
N ALA A 153 1.90 -10.01 13.10
CA ALA A 153 1.15 -9.62 11.91
C ALA A 153 1.38 -8.16 11.53
N LEU A 154 1.35 -7.23 12.48
CA LEU A 154 1.65 -5.82 12.20
C LEU A 154 3.08 -5.58 11.72
N ILE A 155 4.06 -6.32 12.26
CA ILE A 155 5.46 -6.23 11.82
C ILE A 155 5.60 -6.75 10.37
N GLU A 156 4.92 -7.86 10.04
CA GLU A 156 4.91 -8.42 8.70
C GLU A 156 4.22 -7.48 7.69
N THR A 157 3.12 -6.84 8.07
CA THR A 157 2.48 -5.83 7.22
C THR A 157 3.35 -4.58 7.07
N LEU A 158 4.08 -4.19 8.12
CA LEU A 158 5.06 -3.10 8.04
C LEU A 158 6.18 -3.45 7.05
N PHE A 159 6.65 -4.70 7.01
CA PHE A 159 7.60 -5.17 6.01
C PHE A 159 7.07 -5.04 4.59
N PHE A 160 5.81 -5.38 4.37
CA PHE A 160 5.18 -5.18 3.07
C PHE A 160 5.14 -3.69 2.69
N PHE A 161 4.69 -2.84 3.60
CA PHE A 161 4.55 -1.42 3.35
C PHE A 161 5.90 -0.73 3.07
N ASP A 162 6.93 -1.07 3.86
CA ASP A 162 8.30 -0.60 3.67
C ASP A 162 8.92 -1.18 2.39
N PHE A 163 8.61 -2.43 2.02
CA PHE A 163 9.03 -3.02 0.75
C PHE A 163 8.47 -2.24 -0.43
N LEU A 164 7.16 -1.96 -0.41
CA LEU A 164 6.52 -1.17 -1.45
C LEU A 164 7.25 0.16 -1.61
N ARG A 165 7.51 0.91 -0.53
CA ARG A 165 8.21 2.18 -0.68
C ARG A 165 9.65 2.04 -1.18
N ASN A 166 10.39 1.06 -0.68
CA ASN A 166 11.83 0.98 -0.94
C ASN A 166 12.19 0.30 -2.26
N ARG A 167 11.28 -0.46 -2.88
CA ARG A 167 11.54 -1.25 -4.10
C ARG A 167 12.14 -0.43 -5.26
N THR A 168 11.78 0.85 -5.39
CA THR A 168 12.27 1.71 -6.49
C THR A 168 13.67 2.28 -6.22
N SER A 169 14.05 2.41 -4.95
CA SER A 169 15.34 2.95 -4.54
C SER A 169 16.50 1.96 -4.66
N HIS A 170 16.21 0.66 -4.65
CA HIS A 170 17.21 -0.39 -4.71
C HIS A 170 17.74 -0.58 -6.14
N ARG A 171 18.68 0.31 -6.51
CA ARG A 171 19.74 0.14 -7.51
C ARG A 171 19.38 -0.83 -8.63
N MET A 172 18.57 -0.32 -9.55
CA MET A 172 18.12 -0.99 -10.77
C MET A 172 19.26 -1.20 -11.78
N ASP A 173 20.47 -0.71 -11.46
CA ASP A 173 21.65 -0.76 -12.31
C ASP A 173 21.99 -2.18 -12.79
N PRO A 174 21.91 -3.25 -11.98
CA PRO A 174 22.17 -4.61 -12.45
C PRO A 174 21.08 -5.14 -13.39
N TRP A 175 19.96 -4.44 -13.57
CA TRP A 175 18.96 -4.79 -14.59
C TRP A 175 19.16 -4.06 -15.90
N ARG A 176 19.79 -2.87 -15.91
CA ARG A 176 20.05 -2.15 -17.17
C ARG A 176 20.79 -3.03 -18.19
N SER A 177 21.61 -3.97 -17.72
CA SER A 177 22.31 -4.96 -18.53
C SER A 177 21.55 -6.28 -18.77
N LEU A 178 20.71 -6.73 -17.82
CA LEU A 178 20.04 -8.04 -17.85
C LEU A 178 18.65 -8.01 -18.49
N ILE A 179 17.92 -6.91 -18.33
CA ILE A 179 16.67 -6.61 -19.04
C ILE A 179 16.90 -5.25 -19.68
N LEU A 180 17.28 -5.25 -20.96
CA LEU A 180 17.47 -4.05 -21.77
C LEU A 180 16.32 -3.05 -21.51
N GLY A 181 16.64 -1.93 -20.84
CA GLY A 181 15.70 -0.84 -20.60
C GLY A 181 14.88 -0.90 -19.30
N TYR A 182 15.03 -1.94 -18.47
CA TYR A 182 14.26 -2.04 -17.22
C TYR A 182 14.60 -0.91 -16.25
N ASN A 183 13.59 -0.15 -15.85
CA ASN A 183 13.71 1.08 -15.08
C ASN A 183 12.69 1.15 -13.93
N ALA A 184 12.73 2.23 -13.14
CA ALA A 184 11.84 2.40 -11.99
C ALA A 184 10.35 2.30 -12.35
N VAL A 185 9.97 2.76 -13.54
CA VAL A 185 8.60 2.69 -14.04
C VAL A 185 8.14 1.23 -14.21
N ASP A 186 9.02 0.33 -14.64
CA ASP A 186 8.68 -1.10 -14.78
C ASP A 186 8.42 -1.80 -13.43
N SER A 187 9.13 -1.37 -12.38
CA SER A 187 8.85 -1.81 -11.01
C SER A 187 7.48 -1.31 -10.54
N GLU A 188 7.12 -0.08 -10.90
CA GLU A 188 5.81 0.50 -10.63
C GLU A 188 4.70 -0.25 -11.37
N TYR A 189 4.88 -0.55 -12.66
CA TYR A 189 3.96 -1.38 -13.44
C TYR A 189 3.73 -2.73 -12.79
N ALA A 190 4.81 -3.46 -12.48
CA ALA A 190 4.71 -4.77 -11.85
C ALA A 190 4.02 -4.70 -10.48
N CYS A 191 4.27 -3.64 -9.71
CA CYS A 191 3.64 -3.45 -8.41
C CYS A 191 2.15 -3.14 -8.55
N HIS A 192 1.77 -2.22 -9.43
CA HIS A 192 0.38 -1.83 -9.63
C HIS A 192 -0.47 -3.01 -10.12
N VAL A 193 0.05 -3.82 -11.05
CA VAL A 193 -0.63 -5.04 -11.51
C VAL A 193 -0.75 -6.10 -10.39
N ARG A 194 0.23 -6.18 -9.48
CA ARG A 194 0.22 -7.21 -8.41
C ARG A 194 -0.59 -6.80 -7.18
N PHE A 195 -0.67 -5.50 -6.93
CA PHE A 195 -1.26 -4.89 -5.74
C PHE A 195 -2.15 -3.69 -6.09
N PRO A 196 -3.16 -3.86 -6.98
CA PRO A 196 -3.91 -2.74 -7.55
C PRO A 196 -4.65 -1.92 -6.48
N LEU A 197 -5.15 -2.56 -5.42
CA LEU A 197 -5.91 -1.90 -4.36
C LEU A 197 -5.08 -1.10 -3.36
N VAL A 198 -3.75 -1.23 -3.30
CA VAL A 198 -2.96 -0.56 -2.25
C VAL A 198 -3.08 0.97 -2.34
N VAL A 199 -2.91 1.53 -3.53
CA VAL A 199 -2.95 3.00 -3.72
C VAL A 199 -4.36 3.56 -3.45
N PRO A 200 -5.44 3.01 -4.06
CA PRO A 200 -6.82 3.39 -3.71
C PRO A 200 -7.15 3.30 -2.23
N TYR A 201 -6.73 2.21 -1.58
CA TYR A 201 -6.97 1.98 -0.16
C TYR A 201 -6.32 3.06 0.71
N LEU A 202 -5.03 3.34 0.52
CA LEU A 202 -4.32 4.35 1.30
C LEU A 202 -4.92 5.75 1.10
N GLN A 203 -5.32 6.07 -0.13
CA GLN A 203 -5.99 7.34 -0.43
C GLN A 203 -7.30 7.46 0.36
N LEU A 204 -8.13 6.42 0.36
CA LEU A 204 -9.40 6.41 1.07
C LEU A 204 -9.21 6.48 2.60
N GLU A 205 -8.22 5.77 3.16
CA GLU A 205 -7.93 5.84 4.60
C GLU A 205 -7.47 7.23 5.04
N LEU A 206 -6.64 7.89 4.22
CA LEU A 206 -6.22 9.27 4.45
C LEU A 206 -7.37 10.26 4.30
N TYR A 207 -8.26 10.02 3.34
CA TYR A 207 -9.47 10.81 3.16
C TYR A 207 -10.37 10.74 4.40
N ASN A 208 -10.68 9.51 4.85
CA ASN A 208 -11.54 9.26 6.00
C ASN A 208 -11.00 9.86 7.31
N ARG A 209 -9.69 10.11 7.40
CA ARG A 209 -9.03 10.73 8.55
C ARG A 209 -8.80 12.24 8.40
N GLY A 210 -9.27 12.85 7.31
CA GLY A 210 -9.04 14.27 7.02
C GLY A 210 -7.57 14.62 6.76
N GLN A 211 -6.74 13.63 6.40
CA GLN A 211 -5.30 13.78 6.21
C GLN A 211 -4.91 13.95 4.73
N LEU A 212 -5.79 13.60 3.79
CA LEU A 212 -5.46 13.62 2.35
C LEU A 212 -5.09 15.02 1.84
N GLN A 213 -5.75 16.06 2.34
CA GLN A 213 -5.50 17.46 1.91
C GLN A 213 -4.09 17.95 2.30
N ALA A 214 -3.52 17.42 3.39
CA ALA A 214 -2.18 17.77 3.85
C ALA A 214 -1.09 17.38 2.83
N LEU A 215 -1.40 16.45 1.92
CA LEU A 215 -0.46 15.97 0.91
C LEU A 215 -0.32 16.88 -0.32
N GLN A 216 -1.22 17.87 -0.49
CA GLN A 216 -1.15 18.85 -1.58
C GLN A 216 -0.97 18.23 -2.99
N LEU A 217 -1.71 17.16 -3.26
CA LEU A 217 -1.52 16.31 -4.45
C LEU A 217 -2.12 16.88 -5.75
N GLY A 218 -2.66 18.11 -5.71
CA GLY A 218 -3.31 18.74 -6.87
C GLY A 218 -2.41 18.96 -8.09
N HIS A 219 -1.10 18.81 -7.96
CA HIS A 219 -0.14 18.89 -9.07
C HIS A 219 0.06 17.54 -9.81
N LEU A 220 -0.51 16.45 -9.28
CA LEU A 220 -0.39 15.10 -9.86
C LEU A 220 -1.55 14.72 -10.78
N PHE A 221 -2.58 15.57 -10.85
CA PHE A 221 -3.82 15.40 -11.59
C PHE A 221 -4.08 16.65 -12.43
#